data_AF-A0A377ZK55-F1
#
_entry.id   AF-A0A377ZK55-F1
#
_cell.length_a   1.000
_cell.length_b   1.000
_cell.length_c   1.000
_cell.angle_alpha   90.00
_cell.angle_beta   90.00
_cell.angle_gamma   90.00
#
_symmetry.space_group_name_H-M   'P 1'
#
loop_
_entity.id
_entity.type
_entity.pdbx_description
1 polymer ?
#
loop_
_entity_poly.entity_id
_entity_poly.type
_entity_poly.pdbx_seq_one_letter_code
_entity_poly.pdbx_strand_id
1 'polypeptide(L)'
;MRNKTREAMRLFLGGRCYTAEKLEKDYLAEVANYSNDRWEAPQRAARLAASVKRYKTSEMLRFIFATIAYDPDPDLTPLTVRRLCKALLGFGAQPYEIVR
;
A
#
# COMPACT_ATOMS: atom_id res chain seq x y z
N MET A 1 20.05 8.95 -10.75
CA MET A 1 18.60 9.23 -10.58
C MET A 1 18.24 10.57 -11.26
N ARG A 2 17.20 10.64 -12.09
CA ARG A 2 16.76 11.90 -12.76
C ARG A 2 16.25 12.91 -11.71
N ASN A 3 16.51 14.21 -11.90
CA ASN A 3 16.12 15.27 -10.93
C ASN A 3 14.63 15.26 -10.56
N LYS A 4 13.74 15.01 -11.54
CA LYS A 4 12.28 14.90 -11.32
C LYS A 4 11.92 13.77 -10.36
N THR A 5 12.61 12.63 -10.43
CA THR A 5 12.37 11.47 -9.55
C THR A 5 12.80 11.78 -8.12
N ARG A 6 13.92 12.49 -7.94
CA ARG A 6 14.42 12.91 -6.63
C ARG A 6 13.46 13.90 -5.94
N GLU A 7 12.89 14.82 -6.71
CA GLU A 7 11.91 15.77 -6.20
C GLU A 7 10.59 15.09 -5.82
N ALA A 8 10.09 14.18 -6.67
CA ALA A 8 8.90 13.38 -6.36
C ALA A 8 9.09 12.53 -5.09
N MET A 9 10.26 11.91 -4.92
CA MET A 9 10.61 11.16 -3.72
C MET A 9 10.63 12.05 -2.48
N ARG A 10 11.24 13.24 -2.56
CA ARG A 10 11.26 14.21 -1.45
C ARG A 10 9.86 14.64 -1.03
N LEU A 11 8.99 14.96 -2.00
CA LEU A 11 7.60 15.35 -1.72
C LEU A 11 6.79 14.20 -1.12
N PHE A 12 7.01 12.97 -1.60
CA PHE A 12 6.34 11.78 -1.09
C PHE A 12 6.72 11.49 0.37
N LEU A 13 8.03 11.39 0.65
CA LEU A 13 8.55 11.11 1.99
C LEU A 13 8.33 12.28 2.96
N GLY A 14 8.31 13.52 2.45
CA GLY A 14 8.15 14.74 3.25
C GLY A 14 6.72 15.04 3.73
N GLY A 15 5.77 14.12 3.56
CA GLY A 15 4.43 14.27 4.18
C GLY A 15 3.24 13.75 3.36
N ARG A 16 3.44 13.42 2.07
CA ARG A 16 2.37 12.82 1.25
C ARG A 16 2.23 11.31 1.42
N CYS A 17 3.18 10.66 2.08
CA CYS A 17 3.08 9.26 2.45
C CYS A 17 1.87 9.01 3.36
N TYR A 18 1.07 8.00 3.00
CA TYR A 18 -0.01 7.50 3.82
C TYR A 18 0.53 6.36 4.70
N THR A 19 0.78 6.66 5.97
CA THR A 19 1.40 5.73 6.93
C THR A 19 0.38 4.75 7.52
N ALA A 20 0.87 3.70 8.19
CA ALA A 20 0.03 2.78 8.95
C ALA A 20 -0.78 3.52 10.03
N GLU A 21 -0.20 4.54 10.68
CA GLU A 21 -0.89 5.34 11.70
C GLU A 21 -2.08 6.11 11.09
N LYS A 22 -1.94 6.61 9.86
CA LYS A 22 -3.06 7.26 9.14
C LYS A 22 -4.16 6.25 8.80
N LEU A 23 -3.79 5.04 8.40
CA LEU A 23 -4.74 3.96 8.13
C LEU A 23 -5.53 3.59 9.40
N GLU A 24 -4.81 3.40 10.50
CA GLU A 24 -5.41 3.07 11.81
C GLU A 24 -6.34 4.19 12.28
N LYS A 25 -5.91 5.44 12.18
CA LYS A 25 -6.74 6.60 12.53
C LYS A 25 -8.02 6.67 11.71
N ASP A 26 -7.94 6.48 10.39
CA ASP A 26 -9.13 6.50 9.52
C ASP A 26 -10.05 5.31 9.83
N TYR A 27 -9.50 4.14 10.15
CA TYR A 27 -10.27 2.97 10.57
C TYR A 27 -11.01 3.23 11.89
N LEU A 28 -10.31 3.72 12.92
CA LEU A 28 -10.90 4.06 14.22
C LEU A 28 -11.98 5.14 14.09
N ALA A 29 -11.79 6.11 13.19
CA ALA A 29 -12.80 7.12 12.91
C ALA A 29 -14.08 6.52 12.31
N GLU A 30 -13.99 5.54 11.40
CA GLU A 30 -15.17 4.86 10.86
C GLU A 30 -15.88 4.00 11.92
N VAL A 31 -15.12 3.37 12.84
CA VAL A 31 -15.69 2.60 13.95
C VAL A 31 -16.40 3.52 14.95
N ALA A 32 -15.78 4.64 15.33
CA ALA A 32 -16.35 5.59 16.27
C ALA A 32 -17.64 6.27 15.74
N ASN A 33 -17.74 6.46 14.42
CA ASN A 33 -18.92 7.05 13.78
C ASN A 33 -19.99 6.01 13.38
N TYR A 34 -19.88 4.77 13.84
CA TYR A 34 -20.88 3.75 13.57
C TYR A 34 -22.19 4.04 14.32
N SER A 35 -23.29 4.12 13.56
CA SER A 35 -24.66 4.06 14.08
C SER A 35 -25.43 2.98 13.34
N ASN A 36 -26.22 2.19 14.08
CA ASN A 36 -27.17 1.23 13.50
C ASN A 36 -28.42 1.90 12.93
N ASP A 37 -28.74 3.11 13.40
CA ASP A 37 -29.92 3.86 12.98
C ASP A 37 -29.74 4.48 11.59
N ARG A 38 -28.48 4.63 11.15
CA ARG A 38 -28.11 5.14 9.83
C ARG A 38 -27.60 4.00 8.96
N TRP A 39 -28.35 3.62 7.95
CA TRP A 39 -27.93 2.60 6.98
C TRP A 39 -26.83 3.13 6.04
N GLU A 40 -25.58 3.02 6.48
CA GLU A 40 -24.39 3.47 5.73
C GLU A 40 -23.40 2.34 5.37
N ALA A 41 -23.81 1.07 5.51
CA ALA A 41 -22.91 -0.07 5.32
C ALA A 41 -22.13 -0.04 3.98
N PRO A 42 -22.75 0.22 2.81
CA PRO A 42 -22.03 0.32 1.54
C PRO A 42 -21.05 1.50 1.49
N GLN A 43 -21.44 2.67 1.98
CA GLN A 43 -20.61 3.87 1.97
C GLN A 43 -19.42 3.72 2.93
N ARG A 44 -19.64 3.13 4.11
CA ARG A 44 -18.56 2.81 5.06
C ARG A 44 -17.56 1.83 4.45
N ALA A 45 -18.05 0.75 3.82
CA ALA A 45 -17.18 -0.20 3.14
C ALA A 45 -16.34 0.49 2.05
N ALA A 46 -16.94 1.41 1.29
CA ALA A 46 -16.22 2.19 0.27
C ALA A 46 -15.14 3.11 0.88
N ARG A 47 -15.43 3.80 1.99
CA ARG A 47 -14.45 4.65 2.69
C ARG A 47 -13.28 3.84 3.24
N LEU A 48 -13.56 2.73 3.92
CA LEU A 48 -12.53 1.81 4.41
C LEU A 48 -11.68 1.23 3.27
N ALA A 49 -12.30 0.80 2.17
CA ALA A 49 -11.60 0.31 1.00
C ALA A 49 -10.71 1.40 0.37
N ALA A 50 -11.16 2.65 0.35
CA ALA A 50 -10.36 3.77 -0.13
C ALA A 50 -9.13 4.02 0.75
N SER A 51 -9.26 3.96 2.08
CA SER A 51 -8.12 4.08 3.02
C SER A 51 -7.10 2.96 2.82
N VAL A 52 -7.57 1.70 2.70
CA VAL A 52 -6.68 0.56 2.39
C VAL A 52 -5.97 0.74 1.05
N LYS A 53 -6.68 1.22 0.02
CA LYS A 53 -6.07 1.50 -1.29
C LYS A 53 -4.98 2.57 -1.19
N ARG A 54 -5.23 3.68 -0.49
CA ARG A 54 -4.25 4.76 -0.27
C ARG A 54 -3.00 4.28 0.45
N TYR A 55 -3.17 3.44 1.48
CA TYR A 55 -2.07 2.81 2.19
C TYR A 55 -1.23 1.92 1.27
N LYS A 56 -1.86 0.97 0.58
CA LYS A 56 -1.16 0.06 -0.36
C LYS A 56 -0.41 0.82 -1.45
N THR A 57 -1.02 1.87 -2.02
CA THR A 57 -0.35 2.72 -3.01
C THR A 57 0.86 3.43 -2.42
N SER A 58 0.77 3.94 -1.19
CA SER A 58 1.90 4.59 -0.51
C SER A 58 3.03 3.62 -0.21
N GLU A 59 2.72 2.40 0.25
CA GLU A 59 3.72 1.36 0.48
C GLU A 59 4.43 0.94 -0.80
N MET A 60 3.69 0.80 -1.90
CA MET A 60 4.27 0.54 -3.22
C MET A 60 5.22 1.65 -3.66
N LEU A 61 4.85 2.93 -3.49
CA LEU A 61 5.70 4.06 -3.84
C LEU A 61 6.95 4.15 -2.96
N ARG A 62 6.79 3.95 -1.64
CA ARG A 62 7.90 3.88 -0.67
C ARG A 62 8.91 2.82 -1.10
N PHE A 63 8.41 1.66 -1.51
CA PHE A 63 9.23 0.57 -2.00
C PHE A 63 9.96 0.90 -3.31
N ILE A 64 9.26 1.45 -4.32
CA ILE A 64 9.87 1.85 -5.61
C ILE A 64 11.01 2.84 -5.37
N PHE A 65 10.80 3.83 -4.49
CA PHE A 65 11.86 4.77 -4.14
C PHE A 65 13.03 4.11 -3.40
N ALA A 66 12.78 3.10 -2.58
CA ALA A 66 13.83 2.38 -1.86
C ALA A 66 14.66 1.44 -2.76
N THR A 67 14.09 0.90 -3.83
CA THR A 67 14.72 -0.17 -4.63
C THR A 67 15.11 0.25 -6.04
N ILE A 68 14.23 0.95 -6.76
CA ILE A 68 14.40 1.26 -8.18
C ILE A 68 15.05 2.63 -8.36
N ALA A 69 14.82 3.57 -7.44
CA ALA A 69 15.29 4.94 -7.65
C ALA A 69 16.81 5.11 -7.45
N TYR A 70 17.45 4.26 -6.65
CA TYR A 70 18.88 4.32 -6.38
C TYR A 70 19.74 3.53 -7.39
N ASP A 71 19.21 2.46 -7.97
CA ASP A 71 19.91 1.62 -8.93
C ASP A 71 19.57 2.04 -10.38
N PRO A 72 20.55 2.41 -11.22
CA PRO A 72 20.29 2.71 -12.63
C PRO A 72 19.83 1.49 -13.46
N ASP A 73 20.07 0.25 -12.98
CA ASP A 73 19.64 -0.99 -13.63
C ASP A 73 19.22 -2.03 -12.57
N PRO A 74 18.04 -1.86 -11.94
CA PRO A 74 17.60 -2.77 -10.89
C PRO A 74 17.43 -4.19 -11.45
N ASP A 75 17.98 -5.18 -10.76
CA ASP A 75 17.80 -6.59 -11.12
C ASP A 75 16.32 -6.99 -11.05
N LEU A 76 15.67 -7.03 -12.21
CA LEU A 76 14.27 -7.46 -12.37
C LEU A 76 14.16 -8.93 -12.79
N THR A 77 15.14 -9.76 -12.45
CA THR A 77 15.00 -11.20 -12.64
C THR A 77 13.74 -11.73 -11.95
N PRO A 78 13.10 -12.80 -12.49
CA PRO A 78 11.88 -13.36 -11.91
C PRO A 78 11.99 -13.69 -10.42
N LEU A 79 13.19 -14.05 -9.93
CA LEU A 79 13.43 -14.33 -8.51
C LEU A 79 13.39 -13.05 -7.66
N THR A 80 14.02 -11.97 -8.12
CA THR A 80 14.00 -10.68 -7.45
C THR A 80 12.59 -10.08 -7.47
N VAL A 81 11.88 -10.20 -8.60
CA VAL A 81 10.45 -9.83 -8.71
C VAL A 81 9.55 -10.67 -7.80
N ARG A 82 9.84 -11.96 -7.61
CA ARG A 82 9.07 -12.82 -6.69
C ARG A 82 9.30 -12.44 -5.22
N ARG A 83 10.56 -12.18 -4.83
CA ARG A 83 10.92 -11.70 -3.48
C ARG A 83 10.28 -10.34 -3.21
N LEU A 84 10.31 -9.47 -4.22
CA LEU A 84 9.62 -8.18 -4.26
C LEU A 84 8.11 -8.33 -4.01
N CYS A 85 7.41 -9.15 -4.80
CA CYS A 85 5.97 -9.36 -4.64
C CYS A 85 5.62 -9.93 -3.25
N LYS A 86 6.46 -10.81 -2.69
CA LYS A 86 6.27 -11.37 -1.35
C LYS A 86 6.38 -10.29 -0.26
N ALA A 87 7.37 -9.40 -0.38
CA ALA A 87 7.55 -8.28 0.55
C ALA A 87 6.42 -7.25 0.43
N LEU A 88 5.95 -6.97 -0.79
CA LEU A 88 4.89 -5.98 -1.07
C LEU A 88 3.49 -6.45 -0.67
N LEU A 89 3.18 -7.74 -0.87
CA LEU A 89 1.81 -8.22 -0.82
C LEU A 89 1.56 -9.24 0.29
N GLY A 90 2.60 -9.68 1.00
CA GLY A 90 2.46 -10.64 2.10
C GLY A 90 1.90 -12.01 1.68
N PHE A 91 1.75 -12.28 0.38
CA PHE A 91 1.37 -13.61 -0.11
C PHE A 91 2.56 -14.56 0.13
N GLY A 92 2.63 -15.13 1.33
CA GLY A 92 3.06 -16.50 1.47
C GLY A 92 2.15 -17.33 0.55
N ALA A 93 2.73 -17.96 -0.46
CA ALA A 93 2.03 -18.94 -1.26
C ALA A 93 1.46 -20.00 -0.32
N GLN A 94 0.17 -19.90 -0.01
CA GLN A 94 -0.61 -21.09 0.31
C GLN A 94 -0.91 -21.72 -1.05
N PRO A 95 -0.36 -22.90 -1.36
CA PRO A 95 -0.86 -23.64 -2.49
C PRO A 95 -2.35 -23.87 -2.20
N TYR A 96 -3.22 -23.30 -3.03
CA TYR A 96 -4.56 -23.79 -3.12
C TYR A 96 -4.42 -25.24 -3.61
N GLU A 97 -4.50 -26.18 -2.69
CA GLU A 97 -4.80 -27.56 -3.02
C GLU A 97 -6.19 -27.54 -3.65
N ILE A 98 -6.23 -27.56 -4.98
CA ILE A 98 -7.36 -28.15 -5.70
C ILE A 98 -7.26 -29.64 -5.39
N VAL A 99 -7.93 -30.06 -4.32
CA VAL A 99 -8.27 -31.46 -4.10
C VAL A 99 -9.78 -31.57 -4.24
N ARG A 100 -10.15 -32.04 -5.43
CA ARG A 100 -11.36 -32.78 -5.85
C ARG A 100 -12.71 -32.32 -5.31
#